data_AF-A0A934CTC0-F1
#
_entry.id   AF-A0A934CTC0-F1
#
_cell.length_a   1.000
_cell.length_b   1.000
_cell.length_c   1.000
_cell.angle_alpha   90.00
_cell.angle_beta   90.00
_cell.angle_gamma   90.00
#
_symmetry.space_group_name_H-M   'P 1'
#
loop_
_entity.id
_entity.type
_entity.pdbx_description
1 polymer ?
#
loop_
_entity_poly.entity_id
_entity_poly.type
_entity_poly.pdbx_seq_one_letter_code
_entity_poly.pdbx_strand_id
1 'polypeptide(L)'
;MNGNIFLACPNCGDIKKFRIFSSSFQIVEQSPELGIRTFETGVLPSLRENDNYIECLSCFKKSGYDIAADIGRKYSQKNKKL
;
A
#
# COMPACT_ATOMS: atom_id res chain seq x y z
N MET A 1 11.72 -11.92 3.29
CA MET A 1 10.34 -12.03 3.79
C MET A 1 9.54 -10.86 3.26
N ASN A 2 8.28 -10.96 2.85
CA ASN A 2 7.40 -12.06 2.50
C ASN A 2 6.09 -11.39 2.08
N GLY A 3 5.55 -11.78 0.94
CA GLY A 3 4.12 -11.64 0.64
C GLY A 3 3.70 -10.28 0.10
N ASN A 4 2.82 -10.32 -0.89
CA ASN A 4 2.05 -9.20 -1.40
C ASN A 4 1.32 -8.49 -0.25
N ILE A 5 1.94 -7.49 0.38
CA ILE A 5 1.30 -6.71 1.45
C ILE A 5 0.20 -5.90 0.80
N PHE A 6 -1.04 -6.29 1.07
CA PHE A 6 -2.23 -5.55 0.68
C PHE A 6 -2.31 -4.29 1.54
N LEU A 7 -2.38 -3.12 0.90
CA LEU A 7 -2.51 -1.83 1.57
C LEU A 7 -3.97 -1.35 1.54
N ALA A 8 -4.35 -0.61 2.57
CA ALA A 8 -5.61 0.11 2.63
C ALA A 8 -5.38 1.53 3.15
N CYS A 9 -6.06 2.50 2.55
CA CYS A 9 -5.98 3.90 2.96
C CYS A 9 -6.75 4.10 4.28
N PRO A 10 -6.11 4.54 5.37
CA PRO A 10 -6.81 4.82 6.63
C PRO A 10 -7.77 6.01 6.53
N ASN A 11 -7.60 6.87 5.51
CA ASN A 11 -8.38 8.09 5.37
C ASN A 11 -9.67 7.93 4.56
N CYS A 12 -9.66 7.11 3.50
CA CYS A 12 -10.80 6.98 2.59
C CYS A 12 -11.19 5.52 2.29
N GLY A 13 -10.46 4.55 2.83
CA GLY A 13 -10.74 3.13 2.60
C GLY A 13 -10.38 2.61 1.20
N ASP A 14 -9.76 3.44 0.34
CA ASP A 14 -9.23 2.95 -0.94
C ASP A 14 -8.23 1.82 -0.72
N ILE A 15 -8.19 0.87 -1.65
CA ILE A 15 -7.40 -0.37 -1.59
C ILE A 15 -6.82 -0.73 -2.96
N LYS A 16 -6.87 0.20 -3.93
CA LYS A 16 -6.59 -0.08 -5.34
C LYS A 16 -5.25 0.46 -5.78
N LYS A 17 -4.93 1.72 -5.48
CA LYS A 17 -3.70 2.35 -5.98
C LYS A 17 -3.00 3.18 -4.93
N PHE A 18 -1.72 2.89 -4.76
CA PHE A 18 -0.88 3.56 -3.77
C PHE A 18 0.48 3.87 -4.33
N ARG A 19 1.10 4.80 -3.64
CA ARG A 19 2.43 5.27 -3.90
C ARG A 19 3.21 5.12 -2.62
N ILE A 20 4.15 4.19 -2.61
CA ILE A 20 4.96 3.82 -1.46
C ILE A 20 6.26 4.62 -1.52
N PHE A 21 6.56 5.31 -0.43
CA PHE A 21 7.82 5.99 -0.19
C PHE A 21 8.55 5.25 0.92
N SER A 22 9.75 4.77 0.61
CA SER A 22 10.70 4.15 1.54
C SER A 22 12.13 4.55 1.12
N SER A 23 13.12 3.66 1.26
CA SER A 23 14.46 3.84 0.66
C SER A 23 14.43 3.99 -0.87
N SER A 24 13.31 3.62 -1.50
CA SER A 24 12.96 3.91 -2.89
C SER A 24 11.47 4.22 -3.00
N PHE A 25 11.05 4.70 -4.16
CA PHE A 25 9.65 4.96 -4.47
C PHE A 25 9.06 3.85 -5.34
N GLN A 26 7.84 3.42 -5.00
CA GLN A 26 7.09 2.44 -5.80
C GLN A 26 5.64 2.89 -5.99
N ILE A 27 5.11 2.74 -7.19
CA ILE A 27 3.65 2.76 -7.42
C ILE A 27 3.18 1.33 -7.40
N VAL A 28 2.14 1.05 -6.62
CA VAL A 28 1.50 -0.26 -6.55
C VAL A 28 0.03 -0.15 -6.92
N GLU A 29 -0.41 -1.09 -7.74
CA GLU A 29 -1.83 -1.36 -7.96
C GLU A 29 -2.18 -2.71 -7.37
N GLN A 30 -3.40 -2.81 -6.86
CA GLN A 30 -3.92 -3.94 -6.12
C GLN A 30 -5.25 -4.38 -6.71
N SER A 31 -5.49 -5.70 -6.75
CA SER A 31 -6.82 -6.27 -6.97
C SER A 31 -7.48 -6.53 -5.62
N PRO A 32 -8.55 -5.78 -5.27
CA PRO A 32 -9.37 -6.06 -4.10
C PRO A 32 -9.93 -7.46 -4.05
N GLU A 33 -10.33 -7.98 -5.20
CA GLU A 33 -11.00 -9.28 -5.36
C GLU A 33 -10.05 -10.42 -5.02
N LEU A 34 -8.80 -10.30 -5.46
CA LEU A 34 -7.77 -11.31 -5.23
C LEU A 34 -6.96 -11.04 -3.96
N GLY A 35 -7.06 -9.83 -3.38
CA GLY A 35 -6.28 -9.42 -2.21
C GLY A 35 -4.77 -9.42 -2.47
N ILE A 36 -4.34 -9.20 -3.71
CA ILE A 36 -2.93 -9.18 -4.14
C ILE A 36 -2.59 -7.87 -4.86
N ARG A 37 -1.30 -7.61 -5.03
CA ARG A 37 -0.80 -6.55 -5.92
C ARG A 37 -0.77 -7.08 -7.35
N THR A 38 -1.23 -6.27 -8.30
CA THR A 38 -1.30 -6.60 -9.72
C THR A 38 -0.26 -5.86 -10.55
N PHE A 39 0.28 -4.76 -10.03
CA PHE A 39 1.28 -3.95 -10.71
C PHE A 39 2.21 -3.29 -9.70
N GLU A 40 3.51 -3.29 -10.00
CA GLU A 40 4.52 -2.59 -9.23
C GLU A 40 5.51 -1.91 -10.19
N THR A 41 5.74 -0.60 -10.04
CA THR A 41 6.82 0.13 -10.75
C THR A 41 7.69 0.86 -9.76
N GLY A 42 9.01 0.80 -9.95
CA GLY A 42 9.98 1.51 -9.11
C GLY A 42 10.90 2.43 -9.90
N VAL A 43 11.21 3.59 -9.31
CA VAL A 43 12.27 4.51 -9.76
C VAL A 43 12.95 5.09 -8.52
N LEU A 44 14.23 5.48 -8.63
CA LEU A 44 15.01 6.11 -7.55
C LEU A 44 14.61 7.58 -7.35
N PRO A 45 14.18 7.94 -6.14
CA PRO A 45 14.61 9.19 -5.56
C PRO A 45 15.34 8.94 -4.23
N SER A 46 16.44 9.66 -4.01
CA SER A 46 17.20 9.63 -2.76
C SER A 46 16.37 10.24 -1.63
N LEU A 47 15.57 9.41 -0.97
CA LEU A 47 14.87 9.78 0.25
C LEU A 47 15.70 9.32 1.45
N ARG A 48 15.79 10.18 2.46
CA ARG A 48 16.45 9.86 3.73
C ARG A 48 15.70 8.70 4.39
N GLU A 49 16.42 7.82 5.06
CA GLU A 49 15.95 6.54 5.65
C GLU A 49 14.71 6.64 6.59
N ASN A 50 14.24 7.83 6.94
CA ASN A 50 13.14 8.05 7.89
C ASN A 50 11.75 8.23 7.26
N ASP A 51 11.64 8.24 5.93
CA ASP A 51 10.37 8.53 5.24
C ASP A 51 9.66 7.25 4.76
N ASN A 52 9.22 6.38 5.68
CA ASN A 52 8.41 5.19 5.37
C ASN A 52 6.90 5.49 5.42
N TYR A 53 6.36 6.02 4.31
CA TYR A 53 4.94 6.35 4.20
C TYR A 53 4.34 5.93 2.86
N ILE A 54 3.01 5.90 2.79
CA ILE A 54 2.26 5.72 1.55
C ILE A 54 1.45 6.98 1.25
N GLU A 55 1.21 7.26 -0.02
CA GLU A 55 0.24 8.22 -0.52
C GLU A 55 -0.86 7.46 -1.26
N CYS A 56 -2.11 7.70 -0.87
CA CYS A 56 -3.27 7.14 -1.55
C CYS A 56 -3.56 7.95 -2.82
N LEU A 57 -3.63 7.32 -3.98
CA LEU A 57 -3.87 8.04 -5.25
C LEU A 57 -5.34 8.43 -5.46
N SER A 58 -6.25 7.99 -4.58
CA SER A 58 -7.66 8.39 -4.60
C SER A 58 -7.93 9.67 -3.80
N CYS A 59 -7.29 9.83 -2.63
CA CYS A 59 -7.51 11.00 -1.76
C CYS A 59 -6.28 11.86 -1.51
N PHE A 60 -5.14 11.50 -2.10
CA PHE A 60 -3.84 12.19 -2.01
C PHE A 60 -3.32 12.44 -0.58
N LYS A 61 -3.86 11.71 0.40
CA LYS A 61 -3.39 11.77 1.79
C LYS A 61 -2.26 10.78 2.04
N LYS A 62 -1.32 11.21 2.88
CA LYS A 62 -0.19 10.40 3.33
C LYS A 62 -0.52 9.64 4.61
N SER A 63 0.06 8.48 4.80
CA SER A 63 -0.11 7.66 6.00
C SER A 63 1.11 6.78 6.22
N GLY A 64 1.42 6.44 7.47
CA GLY A 64 2.52 5.52 7.77
C GLY A 64 2.32 4.16 7.08
N TYR A 65 3.40 3.60 6.53
CA TYR A 65 3.35 2.34 5.79
C TYR A 65 2.76 1.20 6.64
N ASP A 66 3.21 1.07 7.89
CA ASP A 66 2.77 0.00 8.79
C ASP A 66 1.28 0.09 9.14
N ILE A 67 0.75 1.31 9.27
CA ILE A 67 -0.68 1.55 9.53
C ILE A 67 -1.51 1.06 8.34
N ALA A 68 -1.11 1.45 7.13
CA ALA A 68 -1.81 1.04 5.91
C ALA A 68 -1.72 -0.46 5.66
N ALA A 69 -0.58 -1.08 5.97
CA ALA A 69 -0.36 -2.52 5.87
C ALA A 69 -1.19 -3.31 6.89
N ASP A 70 -1.32 -2.83 8.13
CA ASP A 70 -2.15 -3.51 9.14
C ASP A 70 -3.64 -3.49 8.76
N ILE A 71 -4.14 -2.35 8.28
CA ILE A 71 -5.54 -2.24 7.83
C ILE A 71 -5.77 -3.12 6.61
N GLY A 72 -4.87 -3.09 5.62
CA GLY A 72 -5.00 -3.91 4.43
C GLY A 72 -4.87 -5.42 4.71
N ARG A 73 -4.05 -5.83 5.68
CA ARG A 73 -4.01 -7.21 6.19
C ARG A 73 -5.37 -7.64 6.75
N LYS A 74 -5.99 -6.82 7.59
CA LYS A 74 -7.34 -7.08 8.14
C LYS A 74 -8.38 -7.19 7.04
N TYR A 75 -8.31 -6.32 6.02
CA TYR A 75 -9.20 -6.39 4.86
C TYR A 75 -9.03 -7.70 4.07
N SER A 76 -7.80 -8.06 3.71
CA SER A 76 -7.51 -9.30 2.96
C SER A 76 -7.93 -10.55 3.74
N GLN A 77 -7.66 -10.61 5.04
CA GLN A 77 -8.09 -11.73 5.90
C GLN A 77 -9.61 -11.86 6.00
N LYS A 78 -10.36 -10.75 6.01
CA LYS A 78 -11.82 -10.76 6.04
C LYS A 78 -12.40 -11.31 4.73
N ASN A 79 -11.80 -10.95 3.58
CA ASN A 79 -12.30 -11.35 2.27
C ASN A 79 -11.87 -12.77 1.85
N LYS A 80 -10.74 -13.30 2.35
CA LYS A 80 -10.32 -14.69 2.12
C LYS A 80 -11.12 -15.75 2.91
N LYS A 81 -12.03 -15.32 3.78
CA LYS A 81 -12.91 -16.20 4.57
C LYS A 81 -14.30 -16.39 3.93
N LEU A 82 -14.54 -15.82 2.75
CA LEU A 82 -15.63 -16.22 1.86
C LEU A 82 -15.09 -17.24 0.85
#